data_AF-A0AA35X5V0-F1
#
_entry.id   AF-A0AA35X5V0-F1
#
_cell.length_a   1.000
_cell.length_b   1.000
_cell.length_c   1.000
_cell.angle_alpha   90.00
_cell.angle_beta   90.00
_cell.angle_gamma   90.00
#
_symmetry.space_group_name_H-M   'P 1'
#
loop_
_entity.id
_entity.type
_entity.pdbx_description
1 polymer ?
#
loop_
_entity_poly.entity_id
_entity_poly.type
_entity_poly.pdbx_seq_one_letter_code
_entity_poly.pdbx_strand_id
1 'polypeptide(L)'
;MVQPIRVMNMLVTFLLIAIFAAAGVMKLTPIISPEVHNELKGNFGRFVAVPPMNILQLGPDVYRTLVGVVELACVACLACPHSKIQLVGHYALLLVMLGPYGHTSSSKTQSTR
;
A
#
# COMPACT_ATOMS: atom_id res chain seq x y z
N MET A 1 21.32 -27.18 -10.62
CA MET A 1 20.02 -27.05 -11.32
C MET A 1 19.15 -26.09 -10.52
N VAL A 2 18.95 -24.86 -11.00
CA VAL A 2 18.11 -23.89 -10.29
C VAL A 2 16.65 -24.27 -10.53
N GLN A 3 15.91 -24.59 -9.48
CA GLN A 3 14.50 -24.95 -9.59
C GLN A 3 13.73 -23.77 -10.21
N PRO A 4 12.88 -23.97 -11.24
CA PRO A 4 12.17 -22.89 -11.94
C PRO A 4 11.31 -22.05 -10.98
N ILE A 5 10.77 -22.69 -9.95
CA ILE A 5 9.98 -22.06 -8.88
C ILE A 5 10.79 -20.99 -8.12
N ARG A 6 12.10 -21.21 -7.92
CA ARG A 6 12.96 -20.28 -7.18
C ARG A 6 13.24 -19.01 -7.98
N VAL A 7 13.42 -19.15 -9.29
CA VAL A 7 13.63 -18.02 -10.20
C VAL A 7 12.36 -17.18 -10.31
N MET A 8 11.20 -17.84 -10.46
CA MET A 8 9.91 -17.16 -10.49
C MET A 8 9.67 -16.34 -9.22
N ASN A 9 9.93 -16.90 -8.04
CA ASN A 9 9.73 -16.19 -6.77
C ASN A 9 10.67 -14.97 -6.62
N MET A 10 11.91 -15.08 -7.10
CA MET A 10 12.85 -13.95 -7.12
C MET A 10 12.36 -12.81 -8.03
N LEU A 11 11.85 -13.14 -9.22
CA LEU A 11 11.31 -12.16 -10.16
C LEU A 11 10.09 -11.43 -9.58
N VAL A 12 9.17 -12.17 -8.97
CA VAL A 12 7.98 -11.59 -8.32
C VAL A 12 8.38 -10.68 -7.16
N THR A 13 9.29 -11.13 -6.30
CA THR A 13 9.79 -10.34 -5.17
C THR A 13 10.46 -9.05 -5.65
N PHE A 14 11.29 -9.14 -6.69
CA PHE A 14 11.96 -7.97 -7.26
C PHE A 14 10.97 -6.96 -7.84
N LEU A 15 9.96 -7.43 -8.59
CA LEU A 15 8.94 -6.57 -9.17
C LEU A 15 8.09 -5.88 -8.09
N LEU A 16 7.72 -6.61 -7.03
CA LEU A 16 7.01 -6.06 -5.88
C LEU A 16 7.83 -4.98 -5.18
N ILE A 17 9.11 -5.24 -4.91
CA ILE A 17 10.03 -4.25 -4.33
C ILE A 17 10.05 -2.98 -5.19
N ALA A 18 10.22 -3.09 -6.50
CA ALA A 18 10.31 -1.94 -7.39
C ALA A 18 9.02 -1.10 -7.41
N ILE A 19 7.86 -1.75 -7.59
CA ILE A 19 6.57 -1.07 -7.68
C ILE A 19 6.19 -0.42 -6.34
N PHE A 20 6.32 -1.15 -5.23
CA PHE A 20 5.93 -0.63 -3.92
C PHE A 20 6.91 0.40 -3.37
N ALA A 21 8.21 0.31 -3.70
CA ALA A 21 9.16 1.37 -3.39
C ALA A 21 8.77 2.67 -4.09
N ALA A 22 8.49 2.60 -5.41
CA ALA A 22 8.05 3.76 -6.17
C ALA A 22 6.72 4.32 -5.63
N ALA A 23 5.74 3.47 -5.34
CA ALA A 23 4.45 3.87 -4.78
C ALA A 23 4.57 4.52 -3.40
N GLY A 24 5.36 3.94 -2.50
CA GLY A 24 5.61 4.49 -1.17
C GLY A 24 6.33 5.84 -1.24
N VAL A 25 7.35 5.97 -2.09
CA VAL A 25 8.06 7.25 -2.30
C VAL A 25 7.14 8.31 -2.89
N MET A 26 6.27 7.97 -3.86
CA MET A 26 5.26 8.89 -4.40
C MET A 26 4.27 9.36 -3.33
N LYS A 27 3.90 8.48 -2.40
CA LYS A 27 3.02 8.82 -1.27
C LYS A 27 3.71 9.66 -0.21
N LEU A 28 5.02 9.53 -0.02
CA LEU A 28 5.77 10.31 0.99
C LEU A 28 6.27 11.64 0.45
N THR A 29 6.61 11.68 -0.84
CA THR A 29 7.39 12.77 -1.44
C THR A 29 6.80 13.15 -2.79
N PRO A 30 6.70 14.46 -3.10
CA PRO A 30 6.24 14.92 -4.42
C PRO A 30 7.31 14.82 -5.51
N ILE A 31 8.51 14.30 -5.20
CA ILE A 31 9.70 14.32 -6.08
C ILE A 31 9.47 13.57 -7.39
N ILE A 32 8.72 12.46 -7.38
CA ILE A 32 8.50 11.65 -8.58
C ILE A 32 7.49 12.33 -9.51
N SER A 33 6.34 12.76 -8.96
CA SER A 33 5.34 13.54 -9.70
C SER A 33 4.46 14.32 -8.72
N PRO A 34 4.51 15.66 -8.73
CA PRO A 34 3.71 16.49 -7.84
C PRO A 34 2.21 16.43 -8.17
N GLU A 35 1.86 16.21 -9.44
CA GLU A 35 0.48 16.04 -9.88
C GLU A 35 -0.14 14.77 -9.32
N VAL A 36 0.57 13.64 -9.47
CA VAL A 36 0.15 12.33 -8.92
C VAL A 36 0.08 12.39 -7.39
N HIS A 37 1.02 13.06 -6.74
CA HIS A 37 1.03 13.26 -5.29
C HIS A 37 -0.20 14.03 -4.80
N ASN A 38 -0.62 15.08 -5.53
CA ASN A 38 -1.80 15.87 -5.20
C ASN A 38 -3.09 15.11 -5.44
N GLU A 39 -3.20 14.34 -6.53
CA GLU A 39 -4.34 13.46 -6.76
C GLU A 39 -4.45 12.37 -5.68
N LEU A 40 -3.34 11.76 -5.30
CA LEU A 40 -3.26 10.82 -4.18
C LEU A 40 -3.78 11.47 -2.90
N LYS A 41 -3.30 12.68 -2.54
CA LYS A 41 -3.77 13.42 -1.36
C LYS A 41 -5.29 13.64 -1.38
N GLY A 42 -5.85 14.00 -2.53
CA GLY A 42 -7.31 14.16 -2.71
C GLY A 42 -8.09 12.86 -2.53
N ASN A 43 -7.59 11.76 -3.11
CA ASN A 43 -8.19 10.43 -2.97
C ASN A 43 -8.09 9.87 -1.55
N PHE A 44 -6.99 10.14 -0.85
CA PHE A 44 -6.80 9.77 0.57
C PHE A 44 -7.78 10.48 1.50
N GLY A 45 -8.23 11.71 1.17
CA GLY A 45 -9.34 12.38 1.85
C GLY A 45 -10.62 11.55 1.93
N ARG A 46 -10.90 10.71 0.92
CA ARG A 46 -12.07 9.81 0.89
C ARG A 46 -11.90 8.59 1.79
N PHE A 47 -10.67 8.19 2.11
CA PHE A 47 -10.36 7.04 2.96
C PHE A 47 -10.29 7.37 4.46
N VAL A 48 -10.22 8.64 4.86
CA VAL A 48 -10.29 9.02 6.30
C VAL A 48 -11.68 8.79 6.89
N ALA A 49 -12.71 8.79 6.04
CA ALA A 49 -14.10 8.57 6.45
C ALA A 49 -14.43 7.11 6.83
N VAL A 50 -13.53 6.14 6.60
CA VAL A 50 -13.78 4.72 6.93
C VAL A 50 -13.21 4.32 8.30
N PRO A 51 -14.00 3.65 9.17
CA PRO A 51 -13.53 3.14 10.45
C PRO A 51 -12.53 1.97 10.26
N PRO A 52 -11.50 1.81 11.13
CA PRO A 52 -11.30 2.45 12.43
C PRO A 52 -10.60 3.81 12.36
N MET A 53 -10.24 4.27 11.17
CA MET A 53 -9.46 5.51 10.99
C MET A 53 -10.22 6.77 11.38
N ASN A 54 -11.54 6.76 11.16
CA ASN A 54 -12.46 7.77 11.68
C ASN A 54 -12.39 7.89 13.22
N ILE A 55 -12.14 6.78 13.92
CA ILE A 55 -12.02 6.74 15.39
C ILE A 55 -10.72 7.40 15.86
N LEU A 56 -9.64 7.28 15.06
CA LEU A 56 -8.34 7.88 15.36
C LEU A 56 -8.23 9.36 14.96
N GLN A 57 -9.24 9.95 14.28
CA GLN A 57 -9.23 11.35 13.80
C GLN A 57 -7.93 11.76 13.06
N LEU A 58 -7.28 10.81 12.40
CA LEU A 58 -6.03 11.07 11.68
C LEU A 58 -6.34 11.80 10.38
N GLY A 59 -5.72 12.96 10.18
CA GLY A 59 -5.84 13.70 8.92
C GLY A 59 -5.35 12.88 7.72
N PRO A 60 -5.85 13.15 6.50
CA PRO A 60 -5.51 12.40 5.29
C PRO A 60 -4.03 12.42 4.96
N ASP A 61 -3.33 13.51 5.30
CA ASP A 61 -1.88 13.62 5.15
C ASP A 61 -1.12 12.65 6.07
N VAL A 62 -1.57 12.48 7.32
CA VAL A 62 -0.94 11.59 8.28
C VAL A 62 -1.20 10.14 7.89
N TYR A 63 -2.43 9.80 7.50
CA TYR A 63 -2.75 8.45 7.05
C TYR A 63 -1.95 8.04 5.80
N ARG A 64 -1.89 8.91 4.79
CA ARG A 64 -1.09 8.68 3.59
C ARG A 64 0.39 8.47 3.91
N THR A 65 0.93 9.27 4.84
CA THR A 65 2.31 9.12 5.32
C THR A 65 2.52 7.78 6.01
N LEU A 66 1.61 7.37 6.89
CA LEU A 66 1.67 6.07 7.58
C LEU A 66 1.64 4.90 6.58
N VAL A 67 0.73 4.93 5.61
CA VAL A 67 0.65 3.90 4.57
C VAL A 67 1.95 3.86 3.75
N GLY A 68 2.48 5.02 3.35
CA GLY A 68 3.75 5.09 2.64
C GLY A 68 4.93 4.53 3.46
N VAL A 69 5.02 4.85 4.76
CA VAL A 69 6.05 4.30 5.65
C VAL A 69 5.90 2.79 5.80
N VAL A 70 4.68 2.28 5.96
CA VAL A 70 4.42 0.83 6.05
C VAL A 70 4.81 0.11 4.76
N GLU A 71 4.49 0.67 3.59
CA GLU A 71 4.91 0.12 2.30
C GLU A 71 6.43 0.05 2.18
N LEU A 72 7.15 1.12 2.54
CA LEU A 72 8.61 1.11 2.52
C LEU A 72 9.21 0.14 3.54
N ALA A 73 8.62 0.01 4.73
CA ALA A 73 9.04 -0.98 5.72
C ALA A 73 8.85 -2.42 5.20
N CYS A 74 7.74 -2.68 4.50
CA CYS A 74 7.49 -3.98 3.87
C CYS A 74 8.49 -4.26 2.74
N VAL A 75 8.82 -3.26 1.93
CA VAL A 75 9.87 -3.35 0.89
C VAL A 75 11.22 -3.69 1.52
N ALA A 76 11.59 -3.03 2.62
CA ALA A 76 12.81 -3.35 3.35
C ALA A 76 12.82 -4.80 3.87
N CYS A 77 11.69 -5.29 4.37
CA CYS A 77 11.52 -6.69 4.77
C CYS A 77 11.63 -7.67 3.58
N LEU A 78 11.10 -7.31 2.40
CA LEU A 78 11.21 -8.11 1.18
C LEU A 78 12.62 -8.16 0.62
N ALA A 79 13.40 -7.08 0.79
CA ALA A 79 14.80 -7.03 0.40
C ALA A 79 15.71 -7.93 1.26
N CYS A 80 15.25 -8.36 2.45
CA CYS A 80 15.99 -9.28 3.29
C CYS A 80 16.02 -10.69 2.67
N PRO A 81 17.18 -11.39 2.69
CA PRO A 81 17.33 -12.73 2.09
C PRO A 81 16.67 -13.86 2.91
N HIS A 82 16.15 -13.56 4.10
CA HIS A 82 15.50 -14.55 4.97
C HIS A 82 14.08 -14.85 4.52
N SER A 83 13.81 -16.09 4.10
CA SER A 83 12.53 -16.51 3.53
C SER A 83 11.32 -16.31 4.46
N LYS A 84 11.51 -16.37 5.79
CA LYS A 84 10.44 -16.09 6.76
C LYS A 84 10.03 -14.62 6.78
N ILE A 85 10.98 -13.70 6.64
CA ILE A 85 10.75 -12.26 6.64
C ILE A 85 10.09 -11.83 5.33
N GLN A 86 10.51 -12.43 4.21
CA GLN A 86 9.86 -12.21 2.91
C GLN A 86 8.39 -12.62 2.92
N LEU A 87 8.04 -13.75 3.56
CA LEU A 87 6.65 -14.18 3.68
C LEU A 87 5.81 -13.15 4.45
N VAL A 88 6.30 -12.64 5.58
CA VAL A 88 5.63 -11.59 6.37
C VAL A 88 5.45 -10.32 5.54
N GLY A 89 6.48 -9.92 4.78
CA GLY A 89 6.41 -8.76 3.88
C GLY A 89 5.33 -8.89 2.81
N HIS A 90 5.19 -10.08 2.20
CA HIS A 90 4.12 -10.34 1.22
C HIS A 90 2.72 -10.25 1.85
N TYR A 91 2.50 -10.87 3.01
CA TYR A 91 1.21 -10.79 3.70
C TYR A 91 0.87 -9.37 4.13
N ALA A 92 1.85 -8.61 4.62
CA ALA A 92 1.66 -7.22 5.01
C ALA A 92 1.30 -6.33 3.80
N LEU A 93 1.98 -6.50 2.66
CA LEU A 93 1.62 -5.79 1.41
C LEU A 93 0.21 -6.13 0.93
N LEU A 94 -0.19 -7.41 1.02
CA LEU A 94 -1.55 -7.82 0.68
C LEU A 94 -2.60 -7.14 1.56
N LEU A 95 -2.35 -7.02 2.88
CA LEU A 95 -3.26 -6.32 3.79
C LEU A 95 -3.37 -4.83 3.49
N VAL A 96 -2.25 -4.16 3.19
CA VAL A 96 -2.24 -2.75 2.78
C VAL A 96 -3.10 -2.52 1.53
N MET A 97 -3.02 -3.45 0.57
CA MET A 97 -3.81 -3.39 -0.66
C MET A 97 -5.29 -3.76 -0.48
N LEU A 98 -5.65 -4.56 0.53
CA LEU A 98 -7.04 -4.92 0.84
C LEU A 98 -7.80 -3.83 1.60
N GLY A 99 -7.10 -2.99 2.37
CA GLY A 99 -7.69 -1.89 3.14
C GLY A 99 -8.73 -1.02 2.41
N PRO A 100 -8.51 -0.59 1.15
CA PRO A 100 -9.49 0.22 0.42
C PRO A 100 -10.68 -0.55 -0.17
N TYR A 101 -10.64 -1.88 -0.28
CA TYR A 101 -11.70 -2.68 -0.94
C TYR A 101 -12.87 -3.06 -0.02
N GLY A 102 -12.81 -2.76 1.28
CA GLY A 102 -13.97 -2.88 2.17
C GLY A 102 -15.15 -1.97 1.80
N HIS A 103 -14.97 -1.03 0.87
CA HIS A 103 -15.94 0.03 0.57
C HIS A 103 -16.82 -0.23 -0.67
N THR A 104 -16.52 -1.21 -1.53
CA THR A 104 -17.30 -1.41 -2.77
C THR A 104 -18.65 -2.11 -2.58
N SER A 105 -19.02 -2.52 -1.36
CA SER A 105 -20.34 -3.13 -1.10
C SER A 105 -21.36 -2.21 -0.40
N SER A 106 -20.98 -0.98 0.00
CA SER A 106 -21.87 -0.09 0.76
C SER A 106 -22.14 1.28 0.12
N SER A 107 -21.83 1.47 -1.17
CA SER A 107 -22.14 2.72 -1.90
C SER A 107 -23.20 2.58 -3.00
N LYS A 108 -24.03 1.53 -2.97
CA LYS A 108 -25.16 1.35 -3.91
C LYS A 108 -26.57 1.48 -3.29
N THR A 109 -26.70 1.85 -2.02
CA THR A 109 -28.02 1.84 -1.32
C THR A 109 -28.49 3.21 -0.83
N GLN A 110 -27.92 4.32 -1.32
CA GLN A 110 -28.35 5.67 -0.92
C GLN A 110 -28.53 6.59 -2.12
N SER A 111 -29.34 6.14 -3.08
CA SER A 111 -29.88 6.98 -4.17
C SER A 111 -31.31 6.55 -4.52
N THR A 112 -32.13 6.33 -3.49
CA THR A 112 -33.59 6.22 -3.60
C THR A 112 -34.23 6.69 -2.30
N ARG A 113 -34.26 8.00 -2.07
CA ARG A 113 -35.32 8.66 -1.32
C ARG A 113 -35.37 10.13 -1.63
#